data_AF-A0A271IZW1-F1
#
_entry.id   AF-A0A271IZW1-F1
#
_cell.length_a   1.000
_cell.length_b   1.000
_cell.length_c   1.000
_cell.angle_alpha   90.00
_cell.angle_beta   90.00
_cell.angle_gamma   90.00
#
_symmetry.space_group_name_H-M   'P 1'
#
loop_
_entity.id
_entity.type
_entity.pdbx_description
1 polymer ?
#
loop_
_entity_poly.entity_id
_entity_poly.type
_entity_poly.pdbx_seq_one_letter_code
_entity_poly.pdbx_strand_id
1 'polypeptide(L)'
;MSRRIPPVLLAFALLSGCYAVQASSDYYGIDTTLPGETVVFVIDVSGSMEGKQEGTLEDQARGVAAREAGDAVQNTVGGRVGRLLGGQVRGEATKLGGAKRELIPVIRGLDNSTLFTVQTFGDAHDFWRDTPVAAAGNNKSLAMTHVNALDANGGTPILAALERTFGVPGVTTVFLMTDGQPTDASADEIVQRSRQLNRGGVTLHTIGLGPDQDADFLRRLAEANGGTYVDRR
;
A
#
# COMPACT_ATOMS: atom_id res chain seq x y z
N MET A 1 -4.80 33.67 -26.48
CA MET A 1 -5.45 33.66 -25.14
C MET A 1 -4.99 32.43 -24.39
N SER A 2 -4.03 32.57 -23.48
CA SER A 2 -3.59 31.48 -22.61
C SER A 2 -4.65 31.26 -21.53
N ARG A 3 -5.35 30.13 -21.57
CA ARG A 3 -6.32 29.76 -20.53
C ARG A 3 -5.52 29.37 -19.29
N ARG A 4 -5.42 30.28 -18.33
CA ARG A 4 -4.89 29.98 -16.99
C ARG A 4 -5.81 28.95 -16.34
N ILE A 5 -5.28 27.76 -16.08
CA ILE A 5 -5.97 26.72 -15.31
C ILE A 5 -6.18 27.29 -13.89
N PRO A 6 -7.41 27.31 -13.34
CA PRO A 6 -7.64 27.85 -12.02
C PRO A 6 -6.83 27.06 -10.98
N PRO A 7 -6.22 27.74 -9.99
CA PRO A 7 -5.31 27.12 -9.03
C PRO A 7 -5.94 25.97 -8.23
N VAL A 8 -7.27 25.97 -8.08
CA VAL A 8 -8.05 24.89 -7.46
C VAL A 8 -8.00 23.60 -8.31
N LEU A 9 -8.03 23.71 -9.64
CA LEU A 9 -7.98 22.58 -10.56
C LEU A 9 -6.56 21.99 -10.66
N LEU A 10 -5.55 22.86 -10.57
CA LEU A 10 -4.14 22.45 -10.52
C LEU A 10 -3.82 21.74 -9.19
N ALA A 11 -4.35 22.23 -8.08
CA ALA A 11 -4.26 21.54 -6.79
C ALA A 11 -4.94 20.17 -6.84
N PHE A 12 -6.16 20.06 -7.40
CA PHE A 12 -6.84 18.77 -7.52
C PHE A 12 -6.08 17.74 -8.37
N ALA A 13 -5.46 18.18 -9.47
CA ALA A 13 -4.63 17.31 -10.32
C ALA A 13 -3.31 16.88 -9.65
N LEU A 14 -2.73 17.73 -8.79
CA LEU A 14 -1.54 17.41 -8.01
C LEU A 14 -1.83 16.47 -6.83
N LEU A 15 -3.05 16.49 -6.28
CA LEU A 15 -3.49 15.68 -5.15
C LEU A 15 -3.86 14.23 -5.53
N SER A 16 -4.03 13.95 -6.82
CA SER A 16 -4.53 12.67 -7.33
C SER A 16 -3.66 12.20 -8.49
N GLY A 17 -2.34 12.04 -8.25
CA GLY A 17 -1.34 11.77 -9.29
C GLY A 17 -1.80 10.72 -10.32
N CYS A 18 -1.25 10.74 -11.53
CA CYS A 18 -1.81 10.05 -12.72
C CYS A 18 -2.20 8.55 -12.53
N TYR A 19 -1.66 7.86 -11.54
CA TYR A 19 -2.08 6.51 -11.08
C TYR A 19 -3.52 6.47 -10.53
N ALA A 20 -4.12 7.60 -10.18
CA ALA A 20 -5.52 7.74 -9.80
C ALA A 20 -6.49 7.63 -10.99
N VAL A 21 -6.01 7.37 -12.21
CA VAL A 21 -6.87 7.22 -13.40
C VAL A 21 -6.75 5.83 -14.05
N GLN A 22 -5.62 5.15 -13.88
CA GLN A 22 -5.38 3.82 -14.47
C GLN A 22 -5.84 2.71 -13.53
N ALA A 23 -6.47 1.67 -14.09
CA ALA A 23 -6.74 0.43 -13.39
C ALA A 23 -5.59 -0.55 -13.65
N SER A 24 -5.24 -1.36 -12.66
CA SER A 24 -4.28 -2.47 -12.78
C SER A 24 -4.97 -3.80 -12.50
N SER A 25 -4.57 -4.85 -13.21
CA SER A 25 -4.97 -6.23 -12.93
C SER A 25 -3.87 -7.01 -12.22
N ASP A 26 -2.73 -6.40 -11.89
CA ASP A 26 -1.68 -7.00 -11.08
C ASP A 26 -1.19 -6.05 -9.98
N TYR A 27 -0.74 -6.64 -8.87
CA TYR A 27 -0.09 -5.95 -7.79
C TYR A 27 1.37 -6.40 -7.72
N TYR A 28 2.27 -5.55 -8.18
CA TYR A 28 3.70 -5.86 -8.32
C TYR A 28 3.98 -7.15 -9.13
N GLY A 29 3.19 -7.40 -10.17
CA GLY A 29 3.31 -8.58 -11.03
C GLY A 29 2.56 -9.82 -10.56
N ILE A 30 1.88 -9.78 -9.40
CA ILE A 30 0.96 -10.84 -8.98
C ILE A 30 -0.44 -10.51 -9.50
N ASP A 31 -1.07 -11.43 -10.23
CA ASP A 31 -2.43 -11.25 -10.75
C ASP A 31 -3.44 -10.98 -9.62
N THR A 32 -4.31 -10.01 -9.85
CA THR A 32 -5.39 -9.59 -8.94
C THR A 32 -6.77 -9.75 -9.57
N THR A 33 -6.84 -10.47 -10.70
CA THR A 33 -8.09 -10.89 -11.34
C THR A 33 -8.72 -12.06 -10.56
N LEU A 34 -9.30 -11.74 -9.39
CA LEU A 34 -9.77 -12.71 -8.39
C LEU A 34 -11.30 -12.65 -8.22
N PRO A 35 -12.10 -13.05 -9.22
CA PRO A 35 -13.57 -12.96 -9.15
C PRO A 35 -14.14 -13.87 -8.08
N GLY A 36 -15.04 -13.34 -7.24
CA GLY A 36 -15.67 -14.08 -6.15
C GLY A 36 -14.78 -14.38 -4.94
N GLU A 37 -13.53 -13.91 -4.94
CA GLU A 37 -12.62 -14.04 -3.80
C GLU A 37 -12.83 -12.95 -2.74
N THR A 38 -12.30 -13.19 -1.55
CA THR A 38 -12.23 -12.19 -0.48
C THR A 38 -10.77 -11.84 -0.22
N VAL A 39 -10.39 -10.62 -0.58
CA VAL A 39 -9.01 -10.15 -0.59
C VAL A 39 -8.74 -9.18 0.55
N VAL A 40 -7.65 -9.37 1.30
CA VAL A 40 -7.16 -8.41 2.28
C VAL A 40 -5.82 -7.85 1.83
N PHE A 41 -5.74 -6.54 1.64
CA PHE A 41 -4.46 -5.85 1.43
C PHE A 41 -3.94 -5.40 2.79
N VAL A 42 -2.81 -5.96 3.23
CA VAL A 42 -2.18 -5.65 4.51
C VAL A 42 -0.97 -4.75 4.25
N ILE A 43 -1.09 -3.49 4.63
CA ILE A 43 -0.15 -2.43 4.28
C ILE A 43 0.60 -1.98 5.52
N ASP A 44 1.92 -2.13 5.49
CA ASP A 44 2.82 -1.55 6.47
C ASP A 44 2.78 -0.02 6.36
N VAL A 45 2.46 0.61 7.48
CA VAL A 45 2.53 2.06 7.66
C VAL A 45 3.49 2.41 8.79
N SER A 46 4.47 1.56 9.09
CA SER A 46 5.51 1.84 10.08
C SER A 46 6.43 2.98 9.66
N GLY A 47 7.18 3.55 10.61
CA GLY A 47 8.05 4.71 10.38
C GLY A 47 9.15 4.49 9.32
N SER A 48 9.58 3.24 9.07
CA SER A 48 10.55 2.93 8.00
C SER A 48 10.02 3.31 6.60
N MET A 49 8.69 3.31 6.44
CA MET A 49 8.02 3.64 5.18
C MET A 49 8.08 5.13 4.81
N GLU A 50 8.54 6.02 5.70
CA GLU A 50 8.87 7.43 5.38
C GLU A 50 10.14 7.57 4.52
N GLY A 51 10.96 6.51 4.46
CA GLY A 51 12.21 6.49 3.72
C GLY A 51 12.05 6.74 2.22
N LYS A 52 13.17 7.02 1.54
CA LYS A 52 13.19 7.22 0.08
C LYS A 52 12.79 5.91 -0.61
N GLN A 53 11.99 6.00 -1.66
CA GLN A 53 11.77 4.85 -2.54
C GLN A 53 13.03 4.63 -3.39
N GLU A 54 13.79 3.57 -3.08
CA GLU A 54 15.11 3.29 -3.67
C GLU A 54 15.11 2.13 -4.69
N GLY A 55 13.95 1.56 -5.00
CA GLY A 55 13.78 0.38 -5.87
C GLY A 55 14.19 0.57 -7.34
N THR A 56 13.27 0.32 -8.28
CA THR A 56 13.60 0.33 -9.72
C THR A 56 14.09 1.70 -10.21
N LEU A 57 14.80 1.75 -11.35
CA LEU A 57 15.23 3.02 -11.97
C LEU A 57 14.06 3.97 -12.22
N GLU A 58 12.90 3.42 -12.59
CA GLU A 58 11.68 4.21 -12.78
C GLU A 58 11.15 4.77 -11.46
N ASP A 59 11.16 3.97 -10.38
CA ASP A 59 10.77 4.39 -9.04
C ASP A 59 11.68 5.51 -8.52
N GLN A 60 13.00 5.38 -8.72
CA GLN A 60 13.98 6.40 -8.34
C GLN A 60 13.76 7.71 -9.12
N ALA A 61 13.59 7.62 -10.45
CA ALA A 61 13.32 8.78 -11.29
C ALA A 61 12.03 9.51 -10.87
N ARG A 62 10.96 8.75 -10.59
CA ARG A 62 9.69 9.30 -10.08
C ARG A 62 9.88 9.96 -8.71
N GLY A 63 10.64 9.35 -7.81
CA GLY A 63 10.94 9.91 -6.49
C GLY A 63 11.69 11.25 -6.57
N VAL A 64 12.65 11.39 -7.49
CA VAL A 64 13.34 12.66 -7.75
C VAL A 64 12.36 13.70 -8.29
N ALA A 65 11.58 13.35 -9.31
CA ALA A 65 10.60 14.26 -9.93
C ALA A 65 9.55 14.75 -8.93
N ALA A 66 9.03 13.88 -8.06
CA ALA A 66 8.08 14.26 -7.02
C ALA A 66 8.67 15.23 -6.00
N ARG A 67 9.95 15.06 -5.62
CA ARG A 67 10.62 16.02 -4.71
C ARG A 67 10.81 17.38 -5.36
N GLU A 68 11.32 17.41 -6.59
CA GLU A 68 11.49 18.66 -7.34
C GLU A 68 10.16 19.38 -7.53
N ALA A 69 9.08 18.64 -7.84
CA ALA A 69 7.74 19.19 -7.94
C ALA A 69 7.25 19.75 -6.60
N GLY A 70 7.49 19.04 -5.48
CA GLY A 70 7.13 19.51 -4.14
C GLY A 70 7.85 20.80 -3.76
N ASP A 71 9.14 20.92 -4.09
CA ASP A 71 9.94 22.12 -3.88
C ASP A 71 9.42 23.30 -4.73
N ALA A 72 9.12 23.05 -6.01
CA ALA A 72 8.58 24.05 -6.92
C ALA A 72 7.19 24.57 -6.46
N VAL A 73 6.30 23.66 -6.03
CA VAL A 73 4.96 24.01 -5.51
C VAL A 73 5.08 24.86 -4.26
N GLN A 74 5.95 24.48 -3.32
CA GLN A 74 6.18 25.23 -2.10
C GLN A 74 6.69 26.65 -2.39
N ASN A 75 7.65 26.79 -3.32
CA ASN A 75 8.23 28.07 -3.70
C ASN A 75 7.25 28.98 -4.46
N THR A 76 6.32 28.40 -5.23
CA THR A 76 5.37 29.16 -6.07
C THR A 76 4.14 29.62 -5.29
N VAL A 77 3.53 28.73 -4.50
CA VAL A 77 2.30 29.04 -3.76
C VAL A 77 2.62 29.79 -2.47
N GLY A 78 3.75 29.47 -1.84
CA GLY A 78 4.21 30.09 -0.60
C GLY A 78 3.28 29.88 0.60
N GLY A 79 3.70 30.36 1.77
CA GLY A 79 2.90 30.34 3.00
C GLY A 79 2.51 28.93 3.48
N ARG A 80 1.43 28.87 4.29
CA ARG A 80 0.95 27.60 4.87
C ARG A 80 0.38 26.65 3.80
N VAL A 81 -0.29 27.20 2.78
CA VAL A 81 -0.89 26.42 1.69
C VAL A 81 0.20 25.77 0.83
N GLY A 82 1.23 26.52 0.43
CA GLY A 82 2.34 25.98 -0.35
C GLY A 82 3.13 24.90 0.41
N ARG A 83 3.31 25.06 1.73
CA ARG A 83 3.94 24.03 2.56
C ARG A 83 3.12 22.74 2.63
N LEU A 84 1.80 22.85 2.81
CA LEU A 84 0.90 21.70 2.86
C LEU A 84 0.91 20.94 1.53
N LEU A 85 0.70 21.65 0.41
CA LEU A 85 0.70 21.06 -0.92
C LEU A 85 2.07 20.46 -1.28
N GLY A 86 3.15 21.18 -0.99
CA GLY A 86 4.51 20.66 -1.21
C GLY A 86 4.82 19.43 -0.36
N GLY A 87 4.34 19.37 0.88
CA GLY A 87 4.47 18.21 1.75
C GLY A 87 3.77 16.98 1.18
N GLN A 88 2.52 17.13 0.72
CA GLN A 88 1.77 16.03 0.12
C GLN A 88 2.45 15.49 -1.15
N VAL A 89 2.96 16.38 -2.02
CA VAL A 89 3.68 15.97 -3.22
C VAL A 89 5.00 15.26 -2.88
N ARG A 90 5.74 15.72 -1.86
CA ARG A 90 6.96 15.02 -1.40
C ARG A 90 6.65 13.66 -0.79
N GLY A 91 5.51 13.51 -0.12
CA GLY A 91 5.04 12.23 0.44
C GLY A 91 4.92 11.13 -0.62
N GLU A 92 4.62 11.48 -1.88
CA GLU A 92 4.59 10.53 -3.00
C GLU A 92 5.96 9.92 -3.36
N ALA A 93 7.05 10.55 -2.90
CA ALA A 93 8.42 10.09 -3.11
C ALA A 93 8.94 9.14 -2.00
N THR A 94 8.12 8.85 -0.99
CA THR A 94 8.47 7.89 0.07
C THR A 94 8.15 6.46 -0.36
N LYS A 95 8.62 5.46 0.40
CA LYS A 95 8.23 4.06 0.20
C LYS A 95 6.71 3.88 0.32
N LEU A 96 6.07 4.51 1.32
CA LEU A 96 4.61 4.53 1.45
C LEU A 96 3.93 5.21 0.26
N GLY A 97 4.46 6.32 -0.24
CA GLY A 97 4.00 6.96 -1.48
C GLY A 97 4.03 5.99 -2.65
N GLY A 98 5.14 5.28 -2.84
CA GLY A 98 5.26 4.19 -3.82
C GLY A 98 4.21 3.08 -3.64
N ALA A 99 4.01 2.60 -2.42
CA ALA A 99 2.99 1.60 -2.10
C ALA A 99 1.57 2.06 -2.48
N LYS A 100 1.20 3.30 -2.14
CA LYS A 100 -0.08 3.91 -2.52
C LYS A 100 -0.25 3.97 -4.04
N ARG A 101 0.81 4.34 -4.76
CA ARG A 101 0.82 4.44 -6.23
C ARG A 101 0.54 3.12 -6.92
N GLU A 102 0.93 2.01 -6.33
CA GLU A 102 0.69 0.67 -6.87
C GLU A 102 -0.66 0.09 -6.41
N LEU A 103 -1.05 0.32 -5.14
CA LEU A 103 -2.29 -0.23 -4.60
C LEU A 103 -3.56 0.45 -5.16
N ILE A 104 -3.52 1.77 -5.39
CA ILE A 104 -4.70 2.51 -5.88
C ILE A 104 -5.19 2.00 -7.25
N PRO A 105 -4.32 1.81 -8.26
CA PRO A 105 -4.70 1.17 -9.53
C PRO A 105 -5.29 -0.23 -9.36
N VAL A 106 -4.74 -1.04 -8.45
CA VAL A 106 -5.24 -2.39 -8.16
C VAL A 106 -6.66 -2.34 -7.62
N ILE A 107 -6.91 -1.53 -6.59
CA ILE A 107 -8.27 -1.36 -6.02
C ILE A 107 -9.26 -0.92 -7.10
N ARG A 108 -8.85 -0.02 -8.01
CA ARG A 108 -9.68 0.41 -9.13
C ARG A 108 -10.01 -0.75 -10.09
N GLY A 109 -9.05 -1.63 -10.33
CA GLY A 109 -9.12 -2.74 -11.28
C GLY A 109 -9.77 -4.02 -10.76
N LEU A 110 -9.95 -4.18 -9.44
CA LEU A 110 -10.63 -5.35 -8.86
C LEU A 110 -11.97 -5.64 -9.53
N ASP A 111 -12.32 -6.91 -9.69
CA ASP A 111 -13.65 -7.27 -10.21
C ASP A 111 -14.76 -6.88 -9.20
N ASN A 112 -15.93 -6.48 -9.69
CA ASN A 112 -17.01 -6.03 -8.80
C ASN A 112 -17.56 -7.15 -7.89
N SER A 113 -17.33 -8.42 -8.24
CA SER A 113 -17.68 -9.58 -7.42
C SER A 113 -16.66 -9.90 -6.32
N THR A 114 -15.45 -9.34 -6.40
CA THR A 114 -14.41 -9.49 -5.37
C THR A 114 -14.84 -8.73 -4.11
N LEU A 115 -14.81 -9.39 -2.96
CA LEU A 115 -14.92 -8.73 -1.67
C LEU A 115 -13.52 -8.29 -1.23
N PHE A 116 -13.39 -7.10 -0.66
CA PHE A 116 -12.08 -6.64 -0.20
C PHE A 116 -12.15 -5.72 1.01
N THR A 117 -11.03 -5.66 1.73
CA THR A 117 -10.72 -4.61 2.69
C THR A 117 -9.23 -4.30 2.68
N VAL A 118 -8.85 -3.19 3.32
CA VAL A 118 -7.45 -2.78 3.52
C VAL A 118 -7.19 -2.78 5.02
N GLN A 119 -6.19 -3.54 5.45
CA GLN A 119 -5.64 -3.49 6.79
C GLN A 119 -4.36 -2.65 6.75
N THR A 120 -4.17 -1.83 7.78
CA THR A 120 -2.90 -1.16 8.05
C THR A 120 -2.31 -1.67 9.36
N PHE A 121 -0.99 -1.70 9.44
CA PHE A 121 -0.29 -2.00 10.68
C PHE A 121 0.94 -1.09 10.83
N GLY A 122 1.23 -0.74 12.07
CA GLY A 122 2.11 0.36 12.46
C GLY A 122 1.96 0.57 13.96
N ASP A 123 1.97 1.81 14.42
CA ASP A 123 1.46 2.13 15.77
C ASP A 123 -0.06 1.91 15.90
N ALA A 124 -0.80 2.14 14.82
CA ALA A 124 -2.22 1.90 14.74
C ALA A 124 -2.48 0.69 13.84
N HIS A 125 -3.22 -0.29 14.36
CA HIS A 125 -3.76 -1.39 13.57
C HIS A 125 -5.21 -1.10 13.25
N ASP A 126 -5.50 -0.78 12.00
CA ASP A 126 -6.87 -0.47 11.61
C ASP A 126 -7.26 -1.11 10.28
N PHE A 127 -8.54 -1.42 10.16
CA PHE A 127 -9.14 -1.80 8.89
C PHE A 127 -9.90 -0.60 8.35
N TRP A 128 -9.76 -0.34 7.05
CA TRP A 128 -10.66 0.58 6.37
C TRP A 128 -12.14 0.16 6.54
N ARG A 129 -12.39 -1.16 6.50
CA ARG A 129 -13.67 -1.80 6.83
C ARG A 129 -13.43 -3.07 7.62
N ASP A 130 -14.09 -3.22 8.77
CA ASP A 130 -13.99 -4.43 9.61
C ASP A 130 -14.44 -5.72 8.89
N THR A 131 -15.39 -5.57 7.96
CA THR A 131 -15.86 -6.66 7.11
C THR A 131 -15.55 -6.36 5.64
N PRO A 132 -15.00 -7.30 4.87
CA PRO A 132 -14.80 -7.13 3.43
C PRO A 132 -16.09 -6.75 2.72
N VAL A 133 -15.98 -5.79 1.80
CA VAL A 133 -17.11 -5.28 1.02
C VAL A 133 -16.88 -5.53 -0.47
N ALA A 134 -17.95 -5.68 -1.24
CA ALA A 134 -17.83 -5.83 -2.69
C ALA A 134 -17.10 -4.63 -3.30
N ALA A 135 -16.25 -4.89 -4.30
CA ALA A 135 -15.50 -3.87 -5.04
C ALA A 135 -16.37 -3.06 -6.01
N ALA A 136 -17.56 -2.64 -5.56
CA ALA A 136 -18.42 -1.70 -6.25
C ALA A 136 -17.73 -0.32 -6.38
N GLY A 137 -18.07 0.44 -7.42
CA GLY A 137 -17.41 1.72 -7.73
C GLY A 137 -17.34 2.72 -6.55
N ASN A 138 -18.38 2.79 -5.73
CA ASN A 138 -18.38 3.62 -4.51
C ASN A 138 -17.37 3.12 -3.46
N ASN A 139 -17.36 1.81 -3.19
CA ASN A 139 -16.44 1.20 -2.23
C ASN A 139 -14.98 1.34 -2.68
N LYS A 140 -14.71 1.12 -3.98
CA LYS A 140 -13.39 1.39 -4.57
C LYS A 140 -12.96 2.85 -4.35
N SER A 141 -13.83 3.80 -4.64
CA SER A 141 -13.54 5.23 -4.47
C SER A 141 -13.23 5.62 -3.03
N LEU A 142 -14.01 5.10 -2.07
CA LEU A 142 -13.79 5.30 -0.65
C LEU A 142 -12.50 4.65 -0.14
N ALA A 143 -12.20 3.42 -0.59
CA ALA A 143 -10.96 2.73 -0.24
C ALA A 143 -9.73 3.46 -0.77
N MET A 144 -9.75 3.90 -2.03
CA MET A 144 -8.65 4.68 -2.61
C MET A 144 -8.44 6.00 -1.87
N THR A 145 -9.51 6.66 -1.42
CA THR A 145 -9.42 7.88 -0.59
C THR A 145 -8.76 7.59 0.75
N HIS A 146 -9.13 6.48 1.39
CA HIS A 146 -8.51 6.03 2.64
C HIS A 146 -7.03 5.71 2.45
N VAL A 147 -6.67 4.92 1.43
CA VAL A 147 -5.27 4.58 1.10
C VAL A 147 -4.44 5.83 0.83
N ASN A 148 -5.00 6.80 0.09
CA ASN A 148 -4.29 8.05 -0.22
C ASN A 148 -3.96 8.88 1.04
N ALA A 149 -4.80 8.77 2.08
CA ALA A 149 -4.66 9.49 3.34
C ALA A 149 -3.78 8.78 4.39
N LEU A 150 -3.20 7.62 4.08
CA LEU A 150 -2.33 6.90 5.02
C LEU A 150 -1.04 7.67 5.28
N ASP A 151 -0.59 7.69 6.52
CA ASP A 151 0.70 8.28 6.89
C ASP A 151 1.50 7.24 7.66
N ALA A 152 2.83 7.30 7.51
CA ALA A 152 3.73 6.35 8.15
C ALA A 152 3.99 6.78 9.62
N ASN A 153 3.85 5.83 10.55
CA ASN A 153 4.16 5.97 11.96
C ASN A 153 4.29 4.59 12.64
N GLY A 154 5.22 4.50 13.58
CA GLY A 154 5.29 3.39 14.53
C GLY A 154 6.16 2.21 14.15
N GLY A 155 6.01 1.12 14.90
CA GLY A 155 6.73 -0.15 14.69
C GLY A 155 6.11 -1.03 13.60
N THR A 156 6.64 -2.25 13.44
CA THR A 156 6.26 -3.19 12.36
C THR A 156 5.68 -4.50 12.97
N PRO A 157 4.52 -4.45 13.65
CA PRO A 157 3.91 -5.60 14.33
C PRO A 157 3.20 -6.58 13.35
N ILE A 158 3.99 -7.36 12.62
CA ILE A 158 3.51 -8.27 11.56
C ILE A 158 2.69 -9.43 12.15
N LEU A 159 3.09 -9.99 13.30
CA LEU A 159 2.36 -11.12 13.88
C LEU A 159 0.93 -10.69 14.24
N ALA A 160 0.78 -9.57 14.93
CA ALA A 160 -0.52 -9.02 15.30
C ALA A 160 -1.38 -8.69 14.07
N ALA A 161 -0.77 -8.17 13.00
CA ALA A 161 -1.47 -7.90 11.74
C ALA A 161 -2.03 -9.20 11.12
N LEU A 162 -1.20 -10.26 11.04
CA LEU A 162 -1.60 -11.56 10.51
C LEU A 162 -2.68 -12.22 11.35
N GLU A 163 -2.60 -12.17 12.69
CA GLU A 163 -3.64 -12.73 13.57
C GLU A 163 -5.02 -12.12 13.31
N ARG A 164 -5.09 -10.81 13.08
CA ARG A 164 -6.34 -10.13 12.71
C ARG A 164 -6.76 -10.47 11.28
N THR A 165 -5.83 -10.53 10.33
CA THR A 165 -6.13 -10.83 8.92
C THR A 165 -6.67 -12.24 8.73
N PHE A 166 -6.07 -13.26 9.35
CA PHE A 166 -6.60 -14.63 9.27
C PHE A 166 -7.95 -14.79 10.00
N GLY A 167 -8.31 -13.85 10.87
CA GLY A 167 -9.62 -13.78 11.51
C GLY A 167 -10.72 -13.15 10.63
N VAL A 168 -10.37 -12.56 9.49
CA VAL A 168 -11.34 -11.92 8.58
C VAL A 168 -12.26 -12.98 7.97
N PRO A 169 -13.60 -12.87 8.12
CA PRO A 169 -14.52 -13.85 7.60
C PRO A 169 -14.41 -14.01 6.08
N GLY A 170 -14.22 -15.25 5.63
CA GLY A 170 -14.22 -15.61 4.21
C GLY A 170 -12.97 -15.22 3.44
N VAL A 171 -11.92 -14.67 4.08
CA VAL A 171 -10.65 -14.34 3.42
C VAL A 171 -10.09 -15.54 2.68
N THR A 172 -9.72 -15.33 1.41
CA THR A 172 -9.11 -16.34 0.54
C THR A 172 -7.72 -15.94 0.11
N THR A 173 -7.47 -14.66 -0.07
CA THR A 173 -6.20 -14.13 -0.56
C THR A 173 -5.76 -12.91 0.25
N VAL A 174 -4.48 -12.86 0.58
CA VAL A 174 -3.86 -11.77 1.35
C VAL A 174 -2.63 -11.28 0.61
N PHE A 175 -2.50 -9.96 0.51
CA PHE A 175 -1.28 -9.31 0.03
C PHE A 175 -0.66 -8.51 1.18
N LEU A 176 0.42 -9.02 1.75
CA LEU A 176 1.20 -8.33 2.77
C LEU A 176 2.31 -7.52 2.13
N MET A 177 2.36 -6.22 2.42
CA MET A 177 3.42 -5.32 1.97
C MET A 177 4.16 -4.72 3.16
N THR A 178 5.50 -4.78 3.16
CA THR A 178 6.35 -4.19 4.20
C THR A 178 7.73 -3.83 3.68
N ASP A 179 8.39 -2.84 4.29
CA ASP A 179 9.79 -2.49 4.02
C ASP A 179 10.74 -2.84 5.17
N GLY A 180 10.23 -3.48 6.23
CA GLY A 180 10.90 -3.60 7.51
C GLY A 180 10.88 -5.01 8.11
N GLN A 181 11.54 -5.12 9.26
CA GLN A 181 11.61 -6.36 10.04
C GLN A 181 10.49 -6.39 11.07
N PRO A 182 9.93 -7.57 11.40
CA PRO A 182 8.92 -7.68 12.43
C PRO A 182 9.45 -7.19 13.79
N THR A 183 8.64 -6.42 14.51
CA THR A 183 9.01 -5.89 15.83
C THR A 183 8.33 -6.59 17.00
N ASP A 184 7.35 -7.46 16.74
CA ASP A 184 6.51 -8.10 17.75
C ASP A 184 6.81 -9.59 17.98
N ALA A 185 7.50 -10.24 17.04
CA ALA A 185 7.94 -11.63 17.16
C ALA A 185 9.11 -11.93 16.22
N SER A 186 9.78 -13.07 16.42
CA SER A 186 10.82 -13.52 15.49
C SER A 186 10.25 -13.98 14.15
N ALA A 187 11.04 -13.88 13.08
CA ALA A 187 10.67 -14.35 11.74
C ALA A 187 10.19 -15.82 11.75
N ASP A 188 10.90 -16.70 12.47
CA ASP A 188 10.55 -18.12 12.59
C ASP A 188 9.23 -18.35 13.31
N GLU A 189 8.99 -17.60 14.39
CA GLU A 189 7.74 -17.65 15.14
C GLU A 189 6.57 -17.20 14.28
N ILE A 190 6.72 -16.10 13.52
CA ILE A 190 5.69 -15.60 12.62
C ILE A 190 5.36 -16.62 11.53
N VAL A 191 6.38 -17.22 10.90
CA VAL A 191 6.16 -18.26 9.89
C VAL A 191 5.43 -19.46 10.50
N GLN A 192 5.84 -19.95 11.66
CA GLN A 192 5.16 -21.07 12.32
C GLN A 192 3.71 -20.72 12.69
N ARG A 193 3.49 -19.53 13.23
CA ARG A 193 2.19 -19.08 13.70
C ARG A 193 1.23 -18.82 12.55
N SER A 194 1.70 -18.24 11.44
CA SER A 194 0.90 -18.06 10.21
C SER A 194 0.33 -19.38 9.71
N ARG A 195 1.12 -20.46 9.68
CA ARG A 195 0.65 -21.81 9.29
C ARG A 195 -0.44 -22.35 10.23
N GLN A 196 -0.33 -22.07 11.53
CA GLN A 196 -1.33 -22.52 12.52
C GLN A 196 -2.65 -21.76 12.40
N LEU A 197 -2.57 -20.47 12.06
CA LEU A 197 -3.72 -19.59 11.83
C LEU A 197 -4.40 -19.90 10.51
N ASN A 198 -3.61 -20.22 9.48
CA ASN A 198 -4.08 -20.48 8.12
C ASN A 198 -4.71 -21.88 7.95
N ARG A 199 -5.79 -22.13 8.69
CA ARG A 199 -6.58 -23.37 8.58
C ARG A 199 -7.53 -23.36 7.38
N GLY A 200 -7.81 -22.17 6.84
CA GLY A 200 -8.73 -21.96 5.73
C GLY A 200 -8.12 -22.13 4.34
N GLY A 201 -6.80 -22.36 4.24
CA GLY A 201 -6.12 -22.42 2.95
C GLY A 201 -6.02 -21.06 2.24
N VAL A 202 -5.88 -19.99 3.02
CA VAL A 202 -5.69 -18.61 2.55
C VAL A 202 -4.35 -18.52 1.83
N THR A 203 -4.33 -17.94 0.64
CA THR A 203 -3.10 -17.65 -0.10
C THR A 203 -2.51 -16.34 0.42
N LEU A 204 -1.31 -16.38 1.01
CA LEU A 204 -0.64 -15.17 1.50
C LEU A 204 0.55 -14.82 0.60
N HIS A 205 0.40 -13.78 -0.19
CA HIS A 205 1.48 -13.14 -0.93
C HIS A 205 2.21 -12.13 -0.06
N THR A 206 3.52 -12.00 -0.26
CA THR A 206 4.35 -11.01 0.42
C THR A 206 5.06 -10.13 -0.61
N ILE A 207 5.11 -8.83 -0.37
CA ILE A 207 5.77 -7.86 -1.23
C ILE A 207 6.70 -7.06 -0.33
N GLY A 208 8.00 -7.23 -0.51
CA GLY A 208 8.98 -6.51 0.28
C GLY A 208 9.53 -5.31 -0.47
N LEU A 209 9.61 -4.15 0.19
CA LEU A 209 10.00 -2.89 -0.42
C LEU A 209 11.39 -2.43 0.02
N GLY A 210 12.23 -2.03 -0.94
CA GLY A 210 13.53 -1.43 -0.67
C GLY A 210 14.56 -2.38 -0.04
N PRO A 211 15.79 -1.90 0.18
CA PRO A 211 16.91 -2.73 0.62
C PRO A 211 16.82 -3.24 2.06
N ASP A 212 16.03 -2.59 2.90
CA ASP A 212 15.95 -2.85 4.36
C ASP A 212 15.03 -4.03 4.72
N GLN A 213 14.28 -4.56 3.75
CA GLN A 213 13.36 -5.68 3.95
C GLN A 213 14.10 -6.97 4.34
N ASP A 214 13.44 -7.82 5.13
CA ASP A 214 13.89 -9.20 5.36
C ASP A 214 13.35 -10.13 4.25
N ALA A 215 14.05 -10.17 3.12
CA ALA A 215 13.67 -10.93 1.93
C ALA A 215 13.51 -12.44 2.21
N ASP A 216 14.37 -13.01 3.05
CA ASP A 216 14.32 -14.45 3.35
C ASP A 216 13.14 -14.78 4.25
N PHE A 217 12.84 -13.95 5.24
CA PHE A 217 11.62 -14.07 6.04
C PHE A 217 10.37 -13.95 5.18
N LEU A 218 10.25 -12.90 4.35
CA LEU A 218 9.05 -12.67 3.53
C LEU A 218 8.83 -13.80 2.52
N ARG A 219 9.90 -14.33 1.93
CA ARG A 219 9.84 -15.49 1.04
C ARG A 219 9.30 -16.72 1.76
N ARG A 220 9.90 -17.06 2.91
CA ARG A 220 9.46 -18.20 3.72
C ARG A 220 8.02 -18.07 4.19
N LEU A 221 7.59 -16.85 4.52
CA LEU A 221 6.22 -16.57 4.95
C LEU A 221 5.20 -16.80 3.82
N ALA A 222 5.49 -16.33 2.60
CA ALA A 222 4.64 -16.58 1.44
C ALA A 222 4.58 -18.07 1.10
N GLU A 223 5.73 -18.74 0.99
CA GLU A 223 5.82 -20.18 0.67
C GLU A 223 5.08 -21.04 1.69
N ALA A 224 5.20 -20.72 2.98
CA ALA A 224 4.50 -21.43 4.06
C ALA A 224 2.97 -21.34 3.97
N ASN A 225 2.43 -20.38 3.23
CA ASN A 225 1.02 -20.08 3.09
C ASN A 225 0.56 -20.12 1.62
N GLY A 226 1.28 -20.83 0.75
CA GLY A 226 0.91 -21.09 -0.64
C GLY A 226 0.94 -19.88 -1.58
N GLY A 227 1.50 -18.74 -1.14
CA GLY A 227 1.58 -17.53 -1.95
C GLY A 227 2.93 -17.33 -2.62
N THR A 228 3.13 -16.11 -3.12
CA THR A 228 4.33 -15.68 -3.86
C THR A 228 4.96 -14.49 -3.15
N TYR A 229 6.28 -14.50 -3.07
CA TYR A 229 7.07 -13.36 -2.63
C TYR A 229 7.54 -12.53 -3.83
N VAL A 230 7.37 -11.22 -3.75
CA VAL A 230 7.90 -10.26 -4.71
C VAL A 230 8.96 -9.38 -4.04
N ASP A 231 10.12 -9.33 -4.67
CA ASP A 231 11.26 -8.52 -4.27
C ASP A 231 11.24 -7.17 -5.01
N ARG A 232 11.13 -6.07 -4.25
CA ARG A 232 11.21 -4.68 -4.75
C ARG A 232 12.35 -3.90 -4.11
N ARG A 233 13.49 -4.54 -3.96
CA ARG A 233 14.77 -3.89 -3.63
C ARG A 233 15.23 -2.90 -4.70
#